data_AF-A0AAD7C3V5-F1
#
_entry.id   AF-A0AAD7C3V5-F1
#
_cell.length_a   1.000
_cell.length_b   1.000
_cell.length_c   1.000
_cell.angle_alpha   90.00
_cell.angle_beta   90.00
_cell.angle_gamma   90.00
#
_symmetry.space_group_name_H-M   'P 1'
#
loop_
_entity.id
_entity.type
_entity.pdbx_description
1 polymer ?
#
loop_
_entity_poly.entity_id
_entity_poly.type
_entity_poly.pdbx_seq_one_letter_code
_entity_poly.pdbx_strand_id
1 'polypeptide(L)'
;MDYPHSDSTLAPDLRLFVSWVRALQSGSRAYDELTDILSAWMVYETHLRVCYATEPNNPSVANLYAGLLVVFLLDTAFRRIYGRPHDIRRLHLFPLPATRRLQDGTPSIVHSIDQFRNNFRLFTHGVLAHMDWTNVFAAGGSITACLRTRHVSPEDIGAGRWLPGSDVDLFVWGMTALEAQLKITHIYLALNRALPDTLIACVRTKYTVSFYLPYPMRTVQVVLRLYDSPGQVLAGFDIDAVCAGFDGNEVLASPRAIVSWVRQANTIDVTRRSPTYETRLVKYAGREFEIFVPGLRRDDIHPDVWGARLSNLRGLALLLRLESRWANRLAAGRNVDPTDLLFPQDHDDLGPIRDYDVPYLWIPIGPGWPPQRIITLVNRVNADMNTAEKLAIHGVHRHVAFAHQSVLAVLDPEGLCVDCPAAVTPEQVRLHQTFMRGRVTFIQGNAGQQLFHGSFNPTTVGDWTEQAYNGTTLANVPAPDVAFLEEALQLVDEGPVALALDLNGTVPFRAFALGLQAHFLAWLFQLLAIFTAQRA
;
A
#
# COMPACT_ATOMS: atom_id res chain seq x y z
N MET A 1 -20.09 -16.63 1.01
CA MET A 1 -18.72 -16.61 0.46
C MET A 1 -17.93 -17.58 1.29
N ASP A 2 -17.33 -18.59 0.67
CA ASP A 2 -16.47 -19.54 1.38
C ASP A 2 -15.08 -18.93 1.45
N TYR A 3 -14.69 -18.42 2.63
CA TYR A 3 -13.32 -17.92 2.80
C TYR A 3 -12.36 -19.09 3.01
N PRO A 4 -11.06 -18.90 2.75
CA PRO A 4 -10.07 -19.81 3.30
C PRO A 4 -10.08 -19.71 4.83
N HIS A 5 -10.61 -20.73 5.51
CA HIS A 5 -10.85 -20.74 6.96
C HIS A 5 -10.02 -21.79 7.72
N SER A 6 -9.53 -22.81 7.02
CA SER A 6 -8.71 -23.90 7.59
C SER A 6 -7.46 -24.13 6.76
N ASP A 7 -6.44 -24.74 7.37
CA ASP A 7 -5.21 -25.11 6.66
C ASP A 7 -5.51 -25.89 5.37
N SER A 8 -6.52 -26.76 5.38
CA SER A 8 -6.97 -27.53 4.20
C SER A 8 -7.54 -26.69 3.05
N THR A 9 -7.97 -25.46 3.30
CA THR A 9 -8.56 -24.55 2.30
C THR A 9 -7.60 -23.46 1.81
N LEU A 10 -6.45 -23.30 2.48
CA LEU A 10 -5.41 -22.38 2.05
C LEU A 10 -4.66 -22.93 0.85
N ALA A 11 -4.21 -22.05 -0.05
CA ALA A 11 -3.26 -22.43 -1.10
C ALA A 11 -1.96 -22.98 -0.48
N PRO A 12 -1.25 -23.91 -1.15
CA PRO A 12 -0.01 -24.52 -0.65
C PRO A 12 1.00 -23.49 -0.10
N ASP A 13 1.24 -22.40 -0.82
CA ASP A 13 2.17 -21.34 -0.43
C ASP A 13 1.75 -20.62 0.87
N LEU A 14 0.46 -20.34 1.00
CA LEU A 14 -0.09 -19.74 2.22
C LEU A 14 -0.02 -20.71 3.40
N ARG A 15 -0.24 -22.01 3.19
CA ARG A 15 -0.03 -23.02 4.24
C ARG A 15 1.42 -23.01 4.71
N LEU A 16 2.38 -22.92 3.79
CA LEU A 16 3.80 -22.90 4.11
C LEU A 16 4.15 -21.65 4.93
N PHE A 17 3.72 -20.46 4.49
CA PHE A 17 3.87 -19.22 5.24
C PHE A 17 3.27 -19.34 6.66
N VAL A 18 2.05 -19.84 6.76
CA VAL A 18 1.36 -20.02 8.05
C VAL A 18 2.13 -20.99 8.96
N SER A 19 2.61 -22.10 8.41
CA SER A 19 3.38 -23.09 9.15
C SER A 19 4.69 -22.52 9.71
N TRP A 20 5.40 -21.71 8.92
CA TRP A 20 6.66 -21.09 9.34
C TRP A 20 6.45 -20.05 10.43
N VAL A 21 5.41 -19.21 10.32
CA VAL A 21 5.09 -18.23 11.36
C VAL A 21 4.68 -18.92 12.67
N ARG A 22 3.94 -20.03 12.60
CA ARG A 22 3.58 -20.84 13.78
C ARG A 22 4.80 -21.46 14.47
N ALA A 23 5.82 -21.82 13.70
CA ALA A 23 7.05 -22.41 14.22
C ALA A 23 7.98 -21.39 14.91
N LEU A 24 7.72 -20.08 14.77
CA LEU A 24 8.52 -19.04 15.40
C LEU A 24 8.48 -19.15 16.93
N GLN A 25 9.66 -19.35 17.52
CA GLN A 25 9.84 -19.27 18.97
C GLN A 25 9.83 -17.80 19.41
N SER A 26 9.29 -17.50 20.59
CA SER A 26 9.35 -16.15 21.16
C SER A 26 10.80 -15.74 21.42
N GLY A 27 11.16 -14.48 21.13
CA GLY A 27 12.49 -13.93 21.40
C GLY A 27 13.07 -13.14 20.21
N SER A 28 14.24 -12.52 20.43
CA SER A 28 14.85 -11.56 19.50
C SER A 28 15.18 -12.13 18.11
N ARG A 29 15.37 -13.44 17.98
CA ARG A 29 15.68 -14.10 16.70
C ARG A 29 14.47 -14.22 15.77
N ALA A 30 13.25 -14.23 16.32
CA ALA A 30 12.03 -14.29 15.52
C ALA A 30 11.89 -13.08 14.60
N TYR A 31 12.43 -11.92 15.00
CA TYR A 31 12.47 -10.76 14.13
C TYR A 31 13.25 -11.06 12.86
N ASP A 32 14.43 -11.67 12.91
CA ASP A 32 15.22 -11.93 11.70
C ASP A 32 14.60 -13.07 10.86
N GLU A 33 14.10 -14.12 11.50
CA GLU A 33 13.46 -15.27 10.82
C GLU A 33 12.20 -14.86 10.04
N LEU A 34 11.42 -13.90 10.55
CA LEU A 34 10.31 -13.32 9.80
C LEU A 34 10.76 -12.68 8.47
N THR A 35 12.05 -12.33 8.29
CA THR A 35 12.56 -11.63 7.10
C THR A 35 12.72 -12.65 6.01
N ASP A 36 13.26 -13.80 6.38
CA ASP A 36 13.45 -14.94 5.51
C ASP A 36 12.08 -15.51 5.09
N ILE A 37 11.17 -15.68 6.05
CA ILE A 37 9.77 -16.10 5.80
C ILE A 37 9.08 -15.14 4.84
N LEU A 38 9.17 -13.82 5.09
CA LEU A 38 8.58 -12.82 4.22
C LEU A 38 9.22 -12.85 2.83
N SER A 39 10.54 -12.98 2.73
CA SER A 39 11.25 -12.97 1.45
C SER A 39 10.81 -14.14 0.56
N ALA A 40 10.62 -15.33 1.14
CA ALA A 40 10.07 -16.48 0.42
C ALA A 40 8.63 -16.20 -0.06
N TRP A 41 7.78 -15.63 0.82
CA TRP A 41 6.41 -15.23 0.44
C TRP A 41 6.39 -14.21 -0.71
N MET A 42 7.29 -13.22 -0.68
CA MET A 42 7.29 -12.13 -1.65
C MET A 42 7.52 -12.61 -3.09
N VAL A 43 8.15 -13.76 -3.28
CA VAL A 43 8.34 -14.34 -4.60
C VAL A 43 7.05 -14.92 -5.15
N TYR A 44 6.30 -15.62 -4.32
CA TYR A 44 4.96 -16.08 -4.67
C TYR A 44 4.01 -14.90 -4.94
N GLU A 45 4.01 -13.86 -4.11
CA GLU A 45 3.17 -12.67 -4.37
C GLU A 45 3.59 -11.94 -5.66
N THR A 46 4.88 -12.01 -6.02
CA THR A 46 5.37 -11.49 -7.31
C THR A 46 4.85 -12.33 -8.47
N HIS A 47 4.84 -13.66 -8.35
CA HIS A 47 4.20 -14.54 -9.33
C HIS A 47 2.70 -14.22 -9.50
N LEU A 48 1.95 -14.06 -8.40
CA LEU A 48 0.53 -13.65 -8.48
C LEU A 48 0.35 -12.33 -9.23
N ARG A 49 1.22 -11.33 -9.00
CA ARG A 49 1.18 -10.05 -9.72
C ARG A 49 1.45 -10.21 -11.21
N VAL A 50 2.35 -11.11 -11.59
CA VAL A 50 2.60 -11.44 -13.00
C VAL A 50 1.35 -12.09 -13.60
N CYS A 51 0.78 -13.11 -12.95
CA CYS A 51 -0.45 -13.75 -13.41
C CYS A 51 -1.60 -12.76 -13.58
N TYR A 52 -1.85 -11.90 -12.59
CA TYR A 52 -2.86 -10.83 -12.67
C TYR A 52 -2.62 -9.85 -13.83
N ALA A 53 -1.39 -9.73 -14.34
CA ALA A 53 -1.04 -8.81 -15.41
C ALA A 53 -0.96 -9.47 -16.78
N THR A 54 -0.57 -10.73 -16.88
CA THR A 54 -0.29 -11.37 -18.18
C THR A 54 -1.20 -12.54 -18.47
N GLU A 55 -1.78 -13.15 -17.44
CA GLU A 55 -2.50 -14.42 -17.52
C GLU A 55 -3.72 -14.42 -16.58
N PRO A 56 -4.75 -13.59 -16.84
CA PRO A 56 -5.92 -13.49 -15.95
C PRO A 56 -6.71 -14.80 -15.80
N ASN A 57 -6.50 -15.77 -16.70
CA ASN A 57 -7.09 -17.11 -16.63
C ASN A 57 -6.18 -18.14 -15.92
N ASN A 58 -5.05 -17.73 -15.35
CA ASN A 58 -4.13 -18.63 -14.65
C ASN A 58 -4.79 -19.20 -13.38
N PRO A 59 -4.70 -20.53 -13.13
CA PRO A 59 -5.28 -21.16 -11.94
C PRO A 59 -4.88 -20.52 -10.60
N SER A 60 -3.65 -19.99 -10.50
CA SER A 60 -3.14 -19.31 -9.29
C SER A 60 -3.94 -18.07 -8.91
N VAL A 61 -4.62 -17.43 -9.86
CA VAL A 61 -5.45 -16.23 -9.65
C VAL A 61 -6.94 -16.48 -9.83
N ALA A 62 -7.34 -17.73 -10.11
CA ALA A 62 -8.75 -18.12 -10.22
C ALA A 62 -9.48 -18.02 -8.86
N ASN A 63 -8.76 -18.16 -7.74
CA ASN A 63 -9.30 -17.90 -6.41
C ASN A 63 -9.36 -16.39 -6.14
N LEU A 64 -10.57 -15.89 -5.82
CA LEU A 64 -10.80 -14.47 -5.49
C LEU A 64 -9.93 -13.96 -4.33
N TYR A 65 -9.56 -14.85 -3.40
CA TYR A 65 -8.76 -14.56 -2.22
C TYR A 65 -7.31 -15.05 -2.36
N ALA A 66 -6.82 -15.28 -3.58
CA ALA A 66 -5.45 -15.67 -3.81
C ALA A 66 -4.47 -14.72 -3.11
N GLY A 67 -3.60 -15.32 -2.29
CA GLY A 67 -2.60 -14.60 -1.50
C GLY A 67 -3.11 -13.85 -0.28
N LEU A 68 -4.36 -14.05 0.14
CA LEU A 68 -4.96 -13.40 1.30
C LEU A 68 -5.24 -14.38 2.43
N LEU A 69 -5.11 -13.89 3.66
CA LEU A 69 -5.48 -14.58 4.90
C LEU A 69 -6.62 -13.83 5.61
N VAL A 70 -7.51 -14.56 6.27
CA VAL A 70 -8.56 -13.99 7.12
C VAL A 70 -8.00 -13.69 8.50
N VAL A 71 -7.75 -12.41 8.79
CA VAL A 71 -6.92 -11.95 9.92
C VAL A 71 -7.38 -12.49 11.28
N PHE A 72 -8.69 -12.49 11.54
CA PHE A 72 -9.23 -12.86 12.85
C PHE A 72 -9.51 -14.36 13.02
N LEU A 73 -9.31 -15.16 11.98
CA LEU A 73 -9.35 -16.62 12.06
C LEU A 73 -7.95 -17.23 12.24
N LEU A 74 -6.91 -16.43 12.07
CA LEU A 74 -5.55 -16.82 12.40
C LEU A 74 -5.32 -16.83 13.91
N ASP A 75 -4.44 -17.75 14.32
CA ASP A 75 -3.89 -17.83 15.66
C ASP A 75 -3.15 -16.55 16.07
N THR A 76 -3.00 -16.36 17.39
CA THR A 76 -2.50 -15.09 17.96
C THR A 76 -1.04 -14.80 17.59
N ALA A 77 -0.29 -15.78 17.12
CA ALA A 77 1.08 -15.62 16.61
C ALA A 77 1.18 -14.63 15.45
N PHE A 78 0.12 -14.48 14.65
CA PHE A 78 0.03 -13.54 13.52
C PHE A 78 -0.39 -12.13 13.95
N ARG A 79 -0.69 -11.94 15.24
CA ARG A 79 -1.24 -10.69 15.78
C ARG A 79 -0.51 -10.22 17.03
N ARG A 80 0.63 -10.82 17.36
CA ARG A 80 1.53 -10.40 18.46
C ARG A 80 2.80 -9.78 17.91
N ILE A 81 3.42 -8.91 18.70
CA ILE A 81 4.67 -8.25 18.33
C ILE A 81 5.85 -9.17 18.51
N TYR A 82 6.74 -9.18 17.51
CA TYR A 82 8.09 -9.73 17.60
C TYR A 82 9.06 -8.55 17.71
N GLY A 83 9.58 -8.32 18.91
CA GLY A 83 10.45 -7.20 19.24
C GLY A 83 11.79 -7.30 18.53
N ARG A 84 12.27 -6.19 17.96
CA ARG A 84 13.59 -6.14 17.32
C ARG A 84 14.72 -6.22 18.37
N PRO A 85 15.81 -6.98 18.12
CA PRO A 85 17.03 -6.91 18.93
C PRO A 85 17.70 -5.52 18.92
N HIS A 86 18.57 -5.30 19.91
CA HIS A 86 19.12 -4.04 20.41
C HIS A 86 19.64 -2.97 19.42
N ASP A 87 19.87 -3.25 18.13
CA ASP A 87 20.35 -2.24 17.20
C ASP A 87 19.19 -1.45 16.59
N ILE A 88 19.05 -0.22 17.08
CA ILE A 88 17.91 0.62 16.78
C ILE A 88 17.96 1.20 15.35
N ARG A 89 19.15 1.33 14.77
CA ARG A 89 19.35 2.13 13.55
C ARG A 89 19.88 1.35 12.37
N ARG A 90 20.63 0.26 12.58
CA ARG A 90 21.43 -0.37 11.51
C ARG A 90 20.71 -0.55 10.18
N LEU A 91 19.51 -1.13 10.18
CA LEU A 91 18.75 -1.43 8.96
C LEU A 91 17.43 -0.66 8.85
N HIS A 92 17.16 0.29 9.74
CA HIS A 92 15.85 0.94 9.81
C HIS A 92 15.97 2.44 9.73
N LEU A 93 15.13 3.05 8.90
CA LEU A 93 14.92 4.50 8.87
C LEU A 93 13.71 4.89 9.73
N PHE A 94 13.74 6.09 10.27
CA PHE A 94 12.72 6.63 11.19
C PHE A 94 12.46 5.68 12.37
N PRO A 95 13.50 5.26 13.09
CA PRO A 95 13.34 4.34 14.22
C PRO A 95 12.44 4.95 15.29
N LEU A 96 11.45 4.19 15.73
CA LEU A 96 10.53 4.62 16.78
C LEU A 96 11.27 4.82 18.11
N PRO A 97 10.94 5.88 18.87
CA PRO A 97 11.36 5.99 20.26
C PRO A 97 10.89 4.79 21.08
N ALA A 98 11.61 4.45 22.15
CA ALA A 98 11.27 3.31 23.02
C ALA A 98 9.84 3.38 23.57
N THR A 99 9.30 4.58 23.79
CA THR A 99 7.92 4.82 24.26
C THR A 99 6.85 4.54 23.23
N ARG A 100 7.21 4.48 21.93
CA ARG A 100 6.30 4.24 20.80
C ARG A 100 6.45 2.82 20.22
N ARG A 101 7.56 2.15 20.52
CA ARG A 101 7.71 0.72 20.23
C ARG A 101 6.85 -0.10 21.17
N LEU A 102 6.18 -1.08 20.60
CA LEU A 102 5.48 -2.10 21.34
C LEU A 102 6.47 -3.06 21.95
N GLN A 103 6.07 -3.59 23.09
CA GLN A 103 6.80 -4.65 23.76
C GLN A 103 6.57 -5.98 23.05
N ASP A 104 7.60 -6.82 23.05
CA ASP A 104 7.52 -8.18 22.53
C ASP A 104 6.32 -8.94 23.14
N GLY A 105 5.62 -9.73 22.32
CA GLY A 105 4.45 -10.49 22.72
C GLY A 105 3.14 -9.70 22.88
N THR A 106 3.18 -8.36 22.90
CA THR A 106 1.95 -7.55 22.99
C THR A 106 1.15 -7.58 21.67
N PRO A 107 -0.16 -7.30 21.69
CA PRO A 107 -0.96 -7.26 20.48
C PRO A 107 -0.47 -6.20 19.48
N SER A 108 -0.27 -6.61 18.24
CA SER A 108 0.09 -5.74 17.10
C SER A 108 -1.12 -4.98 16.54
N ILE A 109 -2.31 -5.58 16.64
CA ILE A 109 -3.61 -5.08 16.21
C ILE A 109 -4.67 -5.39 17.27
N VAL A 110 -5.90 -4.90 17.08
CA VAL A 110 -7.06 -5.21 17.93
C VAL A 110 -7.31 -6.72 18.08
N HIS A 111 -7.97 -7.11 19.18
CA HIS A 111 -8.07 -8.51 19.58
C HIS A 111 -9.10 -9.32 18.79
N SER A 112 -10.16 -8.68 18.31
CA SER A 112 -11.29 -9.34 17.64
C SER A 112 -11.84 -8.54 16.46
N ILE A 113 -12.54 -9.25 15.57
CA ILE A 113 -13.28 -8.65 14.47
C ILE A 113 -14.35 -7.68 14.96
N ASP A 114 -15.00 -7.95 16.10
CA ASP A 114 -16.02 -7.05 16.66
C ASP A 114 -15.42 -5.73 17.15
N GLN A 115 -14.22 -5.77 17.75
CA GLN A 115 -13.50 -4.56 18.10
C GLN A 115 -13.12 -3.76 16.85
N PHE A 116 -12.65 -4.43 15.79
CA PHE A 116 -12.40 -3.79 14.50
C PHE A 116 -13.67 -3.17 13.92
N ARG A 117 -14.79 -3.90 13.85
CA ARG A 117 -16.07 -3.41 13.31
C ARG A 117 -16.58 -2.21 14.09
N ASN A 118 -16.46 -2.21 15.41
CA ASN A 118 -16.80 -1.04 16.23
C ASN A 118 -15.90 0.16 15.91
N ASN A 119 -14.59 -0.04 15.82
CA ASN A 119 -13.65 1.02 15.43
C ASN A 119 -13.96 1.56 14.02
N PHE A 120 -14.22 0.67 13.05
CA PHE A 120 -14.53 1.05 11.68
C PHE A 120 -15.87 1.80 11.61
N ARG A 121 -16.87 1.40 12.39
CA ARG A 121 -18.14 2.13 12.52
C ARG A 121 -17.91 3.54 13.07
N LEU A 122 -17.12 3.69 14.13
CA LEU A 122 -16.79 5.00 14.69
C LEU A 122 -15.98 5.85 13.69
N PHE A 123 -14.98 5.25 13.05
CA PHE A 123 -14.10 5.91 12.08
C PHE A 123 -14.88 6.46 10.88
N THR A 124 -15.87 5.70 10.42
CA THR A 124 -16.77 6.05 9.31
C THR A 124 -18.02 6.82 9.76
N HIS A 125 -18.21 7.04 11.06
CA HIS A 125 -19.44 7.61 11.63
C HIS A 125 -20.72 6.83 11.23
N GLY A 126 -20.58 5.54 10.94
CA GLY A 126 -21.70 4.66 10.56
C GLY A 126 -22.29 4.92 9.17
N VAL A 127 -21.70 5.81 8.35
CA VAL A 127 -22.28 6.21 7.05
C VAL A 127 -22.36 5.07 6.03
N LEU A 128 -21.60 3.98 6.26
CA LEU A 128 -21.59 2.78 5.42
C LEU A 128 -22.61 1.72 5.84
N ALA A 129 -23.44 1.96 6.85
CA ALA A 129 -24.35 0.95 7.42
C ALA A 129 -25.40 0.41 6.42
N HIS A 130 -25.74 1.18 5.38
CA HIS A 130 -26.71 0.78 4.35
C HIS A 130 -26.06 0.30 3.05
N MET A 131 -24.74 0.10 3.04
CA MET A 131 -24.03 -0.32 1.83
C MET A 131 -24.21 -1.82 1.56
N ASP A 132 -24.46 -2.16 0.30
CA ASP A 132 -24.29 -3.53 -0.19
C ASP A 132 -22.81 -3.76 -0.50
N TRP A 133 -22.19 -4.64 0.27
CA TRP A 133 -20.77 -4.97 0.17
C TRP A 133 -20.45 -5.96 -0.96
N THR A 134 -21.47 -6.50 -1.64
CA THR A 134 -21.26 -7.40 -2.79
C THR A 134 -20.41 -6.68 -3.84
N ASN A 135 -19.24 -7.26 -4.16
CA ASN A 135 -18.24 -6.74 -5.08
C ASN A 135 -17.65 -5.37 -4.67
N VAL A 136 -17.70 -5.02 -3.38
CA VAL A 136 -17.08 -3.83 -2.80
C VAL A 136 -16.09 -4.25 -1.73
N PHE A 137 -14.92 -3.62 -1.72
CA PHE A 137 -13.86 -3.91 -0.77
C PHE A 137 -13.27 -2.61 -0.24
N ALA A 138 -13.40 -2.35 1.06
CA ALA A 138 -12.73 -1.22 1.68
C ALA A 138 -11.29 -1.62 2.00
N ALA A 139 -10.29 -0.89 1.53
CA ALA A 139 -8.90 -1.31 1.72
C ALA A 139 -7.98 -0.13 2.03
N GLY A 140 -6.77 -0.44 2.50
CA GLY A 140 -5.72 0.56 2.65
C GLY A 140 -5.66 1.17 4.04
N GLY A 141 -5.34 2.47 4.10
CA GLY A 141 -4.98 3.15 5.35
C GLY A 141 -6.09 3.21 6.40
N SER A 142 -7.37 3.26 5.97
CA SER A 142 -8.53 3.28 6.87
C SER A 142 -8.68 1.98 7.65
N ILE A 143 -8.41 0.85 6.99
CA ILE A 143 -8.49 -0.50 7.58
C ILE A 143 -7.37 -0.68 8.59
N THR A 144 -6.12 -0.37 8.21
CA THR A 144 -4.98 -0.40 9.12
C THR A 144 -5.18 0.52 10.33
N ALA A 145 -5.76 1.70 10.13
CA ALA A 145 -6.06 2.64 11.22
C ALA A 145 -7.07 2.06 12.22
N CYS A 146 -8.09 1.34 11.76
CA CYS A 146 -9.10 0.71 12.61
C CYS A 146 -8.58 -0.57 13.31
N LEU A 147 -7.57 -1.22 12.73
CA LEU A 147 -6.85 -2.34 13.34
C LEU A 147 -5.87 -1.89 14.44
N ARG A 148 -5.34 -0.66 14.39
CA ARG A 148 -4.29 -0.16 15.30
C ARG A 148 -4.75 1.00 16.21
N THR A 149 -5.82 0.80 16.98
CA THR A 149 -6.39 1.86 17.86
C THR A 149 -5.97 1.80 19.33
N ARG A 150 -4.94 1.02 19.69
CA ARG A 150 -4.57 0.73 21.10
C ARG A 150 -4.30 1.95 22.01
N HIS A 151 -3.93 3.09 21.43
CA HIS A 151 -3.62 4.32 22.15
C HIS A 151 -4.60 5.45 21.82
N VAL A 152 -5.78 5.09 21.31
CA VAL A 152 -6.76 6.03 20.80
C VAL A 152 -8.09 5.70 21.44
N SER A 153 -8.70 6.68 22.11
CA SER A 153 -10.00 6.47 22.71
C SER A 153 -11.09 6.35 21.62
N PRO A 154 -12.15 5.56 21.84
CA PRO A 154 -13.30 5.55 20.94
C PRO A 154 -13.89 6.94 20.69
N GLU A 155 -13.80 7.84 21.69
CA GLU A 155 -14.22 9.24 21.59
C GLU A 155 -13.37 10.00 20.57
N ASP A 156 -12.04 9.85 20.59
CA ASP A 156 -11.14 10.49 19.62
C ASP A 156 -11.37 9.99 18.19
N ILE A 157 -11.73 8.72 18.04
CA ILE A 157 -12.10 8.15 16.73
C ILE A 157 -13.40 8.80 16.25
N GLY A 158 -14.45 8.77 17.09
CA GLY A 158 -15.78 9.29 16.76
C GLY A 158 -15.86 10.81 16.64
N ALA A 159 -14.90 11.55 17.20
CA ALA A 159 -14.78 13.01 17.02
C ALA A 159 -13.93 13.41 15.80
N GLY A 160 -13.40 12.43 15.04
CA GLY A 160 -12.52 12.68 13.89
C GLY A 160 -11.11 13.16 14.25
N ARG A 161 -10.70 13.06 15.52
CA ARG A 161 -9.37 13.49 16.01
C ARG A 161 -8.28 12.47 15.71
N TRP A 162 -8.63 11.20 15.56
CA TRP A 162 -7.70 10.16 15.14
C TRP A 162 -7.43 10.21 13.63
N LEU A 163 -6.18 10.49 13.21
CA LEU A 163 -5.80 10.60 11.79
C LEU A 163 -6.76 11.51 10.98
N PRO A 164 -6.88 12.80 11.37
CA PRO A 164 -7.79 13.73 10.71
C PRO A 164 -7.44 13.84 9.21
N GLY A 165 -8.46 13.91 8.36
CA GLY A 165 -8.29 13.96 6.91
C GLY A 165 -7.98 12.63 6.22
N SER A 166 -7.94 11.50 6.94
CA SER A 166 -7.92 10.19 6.26
C SER A 166 -9.29 9.89 5.64
N ASP A 167 -9.23 9.43 4.41
CA ASP A 167 -10.31 8.93 3.57
C ASP A 167 -10.63 7.45 3.83
N VAL A 168 -11.74 7.00 3.26
CA VAL A 168 -12.15 5.59 3.21
C VAL A 168 -12.17 5.16 1.75
N ASP A 169 -11.12 4.45 1.33
CA ASP A 169 -11.00 3.93 -0.03
C ASP A 169 -11.83 2.65 -0.20
N LEU A 170 -12.73 2.69 -1.19
CA LEU A 170 -13.54 1.59 -1.67
C LEU A 170 -13.07 1.18 -3.06
N PHE A 171 -12.92 -0.13 -3.24
CA PHE A 171 -12.55 -0.77 -4.49
C PHE A 171 -13.72 -1.61 -4.95
N VAL A 172 -14.02 -1.55 -6.25
CA VAL A 172 -15.01 -2.43 -6.89
C VAL A 172 -14.27 -3.49 -7.69
N TRP A 173 -14.77 -4.73 -7.64
CA TRP A 173 -14.09 -5.87 -8.26
C TRP A 173 -15.06 -6.86 -8.89
N GLY A 174 -14.62 -7.61 -9.90
CA GLY A 174 -15.43 -8.60 -10.62
C GLY A 174 -16.61 -7.97 -11.36
N MET A 175 -16.42 -6.77 -11.94
CA MET A 175 -17.47 -5.98 -12.59
C MET A 175 -17.00 -5.39 -13.92
N THR A 176 -17.95 -5.25 -14.85
CA THR A 176 -17.79 -4.41 -16.04
C THR A 176 -17.81 -2.92 -15.68
N ALA A 177 -17.38 -2.06 -16.60
CA ALA A 177 -17.40 -0.61 -16.40
C ALA A 177 -18.81 -0.05 -16.12
N LEU A 178 -19.85 -0.59 -16.78
CA LEU A 178 -21.23 -0.17 -16.56
C LEU A 178 -21.72 -0.59 -15.17
N GLU A 179 -21.46 -1.84 -14.76
CA GLU A 179 -21.82 -2.33 -13.43
C GLU A 179 -21.10 -1.54 -12.32
N ALA A 180 -19.82 -1.23 -12.51
CA ALA A 180 -19.06 -0.40 -11.60
C ALA A 180 -19.64 1.02 -11.48
N GLN A 181 -20.07 1.64 -12.58
CA GLN A 181 -20.76 2.93 -12.56
C GLN A 181 -22.10 2.86 -11.79
N LEU A 182 -22.88 1.80 -12.01
CA LEU A 182 -24.11 1.55 -11.25
C LEU A 182 -23.81 1.32 -9.76
N LYS A 183 -22.73 0.61 -9.43
CA LYS A 183 -22.30 0.38 -8.04
C LYS A 183 -21.87 1.67 -7.35
N ILE A 184 -21.17 2.59 -8.03
CA ILE A 184 -20.86 3.93 -7.49
C ILE A 184 -22.16 4.71 -7.19
N THR A 185 -23.15 4.62 -8.08
CA THR A 185 -24.46 5.25 -7.86
C THR A 185 -25.18 4.63 -6.66
N HIS A 186 -25.12 3.31 -6.51
CA HIS A 186 -25.66 2.61 -5.35
C HIS A 186 -24.98 3.02 -4.04
N ILE A 187 -23.65 3.16 -4.03
CA ILE A 187 -22.88 3.66 -2.88
C ILE A 187 -23.37 5.06 -2.50
N TYR A 188 -23.51 5.97 -3.46
CA TYR A 188 -24.04 7.32 -3.22
C TYR A 188 -25.45 7.29 -2.59
N LEU A 189 -26.35 6.43 -3.07
CA LEU A 189 -27.68 6.28 -2.51
C LEU A 189 -27.66 5.72 -1.08
N ALA A 190 -26.77 4.77 -0.79
CA ALA A 190 -26.57 4.24 0.56
C ALA A 190 -26.08 5.32 1.54
N LEU A 191 -25.16 6.19 1.11
CA LEU A 191 -24.68 7.33 1.91
C LEU A 191 -25.81 8.33 2.20
N ASN A 192 -26.62 8.69 1.20
CA ASN A 192 -27.79 9.56 1.40
C ASN A 192 -28.82 8.95 2.35
N ARG A 193 -28.99 7.62 2.31
CA ARG A 193 -29.88 6.92 3.24
C ARG A 193 -29.36 6.96 4.67
N ALA A 194 -28.04 6.88 4.86
CA ALA A 194 -27.41 7.01 6.17
C ALA A 194 -27.42 8.46 6.69
N LEU A 195 -27.47 9.44 5.79
CA LEU A 195 -27.43 10.87 6.08
C LEU A 195 -28.58 11.62 5.39
N PRO A 196 -29.85 11.40 5.82
CA PRO A 196 -30.98 12.13 5.27
C PRO A 196 -30.77 13.64 5.37
N ASP A 197 -31.25 14.38 4.37
CA ASP A 197 -31.21 15.85 4.29
C ASP A 197 -29.80 16.48 4.38
N THR A 198 -28.74 15.66 4.22
CA THR A 198 -27.36 16.12 4.27
C THR A 198 -26.80 16.25 2.85
N LEU A 199 -26.30 17.43 2.50
CA LEU A 199 -25.63 17.65 1.22
C LEU A 199 -24.31 16.89 1.16
N ILE A 200 -24.14 16.05 0.14
CA ILE A 200 -22.90 15.34 -0.18
C ILE A 200 -22.30 15.95 -1.45
N ALA A 201 -21.03 16.34 -1.38
CA ALA A 201 -20.32 16.81 -2.57
C ALA A 201 -19.67 15.62 -3.28
N CYS A 202 -20.12 15.33 -4.49
CA CYS A 202 -19.51 14.34 -5.35
C CYS A 202 -18.38 15.01 -6.12
N VAL A 203 -17.15 14.50 -6.01
CA VAL A 203 -15.98 14.99 -6.75
C VAL A 203 -15.38 13.84 -7.53
N ARG A 204 -15.32 13.97 -8.86
CA ARG A 204 -14.60 13.02 -9.71
C ARG A 204 -13.25 13.59 -10.06
N THR A 205 -12.19 12.80 -9.90
CA THR A 205 -10.86 13.05 -10.45
C THR A 205 -10.58 12.06 -11.58
N LYS A 206 -9.37 12.06 -12.14
CA LYS A 206 -8.96 11.04 -13.13
C LYS A 206 -8.99 9.61 -12.55
N TYR A 207 -8.74 9.46 -11.25
CA TYR A 207 -8.52 8.16 -10.62
C TYR A 207 -9.58 7.76 -9.61
N THR A 208 -10.46 8.68 -9.20
CA THR A 208 -11.41 8.45 -8.11
C THR A 208 -12.73 9.18 -8.30
N VAL A 209 -13.79 8.66 -7.69
CA VAL A 209 -15.02 9.40 -7.35
C VAL A 209 -15.11 9.47 -5.83
N SER A 210 -15.04 10.67 -5.28
CA SER A 210 -14.98 10.92 -3.84
C SER A 210 -16.23 11.67 -3.37
N PHE A 211 -16.85 11.16 -2.30
CA PHE A 211 -18.01 11.74 -1.62
C PHE A 211 -17.54 12.49 -0.39
N TYR A 212 -17.54 13.82 -0.47
CA TYR A 212 -17.19 14.70 0.64
C TYR A 212 -18.42 14.92 1.52
N LEU A 213 -18.31 14.47 2.76
CA LEU A 213 -19.33 14.56 3.80
C LEU A 213 -19.03 15.74 4.75
N PRO A 214 -20.02 16.25 5.52
CA PRO A 214 -19.74 17.25 6.55
C PRO A 214 -18.77 16.73 7.60
N TYR A 215 -17.80 17.55 7.99
CA TYR A 215 -16.93 17.26 9.14
C TYR A 215 -17.78 16.97 10.39
N PRO A 216 -17.43 15.99 11.25
CA PRO A 216 -16.20 15.17 11.26
C PRO A 216 -16.20 13.91 10.39
N MET A 217 -17.24 13.70 9.58
CA MET A 217 -17.33 12.51 8.73
C MET A 217 -16.25 12.52 7.66
N ARG A 218 -15.74 11.33 7.34
CA ARG A 218 -14.63 11.15 6.39
C ARG A 218 -15.13 11.10 4.96
N THR A 219 -14.29 11.54 4.04
CA THR A 219 -14.53 11.33 2.61
C THR A 219 -14.57 9.83 2.31
N VAL A 220 -15.58 9.40 1.58
CA VAL A 220 -15.68 8.03 1.03
C VAL A 220 -15.25 8.09 -0.43
N GLN A 221 -14.23 7.33 -0.81
CA GLN A 221 -13.58 7.42 -2.11
C GLN A 221 -13.69 6.10 -2.85
N VAL A 222 -14.25 6.10 -4.06
CA VAL A 222 -14.27 4.92 -4.93
C VAL A 222 -13.18 5.05 -5.99
N VAL A 223 -12.28 4.07 -6.05
CA VAL A 223 -11.18 4.04 -7.04
C VAL A 223 -11.72 3.66 -8.42
N LEU A 224 -11.36 4.44 -9.45
CA LEU A 224 -11.78 4.24 -10.85
C LEU A 224 -10.86 3.26 -11.59
N ARG A 225 -10.61 2.11 -10.96
CA ARG A 225 -9.90 0.99 -11.54
C ARG A 225 -10.74 -0.27 -11.33
N LEU A 226 -10.88 -1.06 -12.38
CA LEU A 226 -11.52 -2.37 -12.27
C LEU A 226 -10.49 -3.38 -11.85
N TYR A 227 -10.90 -4.23 -10.91
CA TYR A 227 -10.13 -5.35 -10.42
C TYR A 227 -10.94 -6.63 -10.64
N ASP A 228 -10.27 -7.76 -10.79
CA ASP A 228 -10.91 -9.07 -10.91
C ASP A 228 -11.27 -9.62 -9.53
N SER A 229 -10.47 -9.31 -8.50
CA SER A 229 -10.66 -9.84 -7.15
C SER A 229 -10.05 -8.97 -6.04
N PRO A 230 -10.45 -9.18 -4.77
CA PRO A 230 -9.80 -8.56 -3.62
C PRO A 230 -8.29 -8.85 -3.52
N GLY A 231 -7.85 -10.05 -3.94
CA GLY A 231 -6.43 -10.40 -4.03
C GLY A 231 -5.65 -9.46 -4.93
N GLN A 232 -6.19 -9.16 -6.12
CA GLN A 232 -5.57 -8.23 -7.07
C GLN A 232 -5.54 -6.79 -6.55
N VAL A 233 -6.55 -6.37 -5.78
CA VAL A 233 -6.56 -5.04 -5.13
C VAL A 233 -5.35 -4.89 -4.21
N LEU A 234 -5.14 -5.82 -3.29
CA LEU A 234 -4.08 -5.73 -2.28
C LEU A 234 -2.68 -5.98 -2.87
N ALA A 235 -2.57 -6.81 -3.91
CA ALA A 235 -1.32 -7.03 -4.62
C ALA A 235 -0.80 -5.74 -5.32
N GLY A 236 -1.68 -4.78 -5.58
CA GLY A 236 -1.35 -3.49 -6.21
C GLY A 236 -0.84 -2.40 -5.25
N PHE A 237 -0.80 -2.65 -3.94
CA PHE A 237 -0.36 -1.63 -2.97
C PHE A 237 1.15 -1.60 -2.78
N ASP A 238 1.68 -0.40 -2.57
CA ASP A 238 3.12 -0.13 -2.45
C ASP A 238 3.64 -0.27 -1.00
N ILE A 239 2.83 0.03 0.00
CA ILE A 239 3.19 0.00 1.43
C ILE A 239 2.65 -1.29 2.09
N ASP A 240 3.49 -2.06 2.76
CA ASP A 240 3.10 -3.34 3.38
C ASP A 240 1.93 -3.21 4.36
N ALA A 241 2.02 -2.27 5.30
CA ALA A 241 1.05 -2.11 6.39
C ALA A 241 -0.39 -1.86 5.96
N VAL A 242 -0.61 -1.44 4.71
CA VAL A 242 -1.93 -1.13 4.16
C VAL A 242 -2.51 -2.23 3.30
N CYS A 243 -1.79 -3.36 3.13
CA CYS A 243 -2.20 -4.47 2.28
C CYS A 243 -3.19 -5.38 2.99
N ALA A 244 -4.26 -4.74 3.47
CA ALA A 244 -5.40 -5.33 4.11
C ALA A 244 -6.69 -4.60 3.69
N GLY A 245 -7.79 -5.32 3.73
CA GLY A 245 -9.10 -4.78 3.45
C GLY A 245 -10.23 -5.50 4.18
N PHE A 246 -11.41 -4.91 4.12
CA PHE A 246 -12.65 -5.37 4.71
C PHE A 246 -13.73 -5.47 3.64
N ASP A 247 -14.38 -6.62 3.55
CA ASP A 247 -15.37 -6.93 2.53
C ASP A 247 -16.82 -6.84 3.02
N GLY A 248 -17.04 -6.21 4.18
CA GLY A 248 -18.33 -6.16 4.84
C GLY A 248 -18.53 -7.25 5.89
N ASN A 249 -17.72 -8.31 5.87
CA ASN A 249 -17.80 -9.39 6.84
C ASN A 249 -16.47 -9.65 7.53
N GLU A 250 -15.41 -9.94 6.77
CA GLU A 250 -14.09 -10.29 7.31
C GLU A 250 -13.01 -9.26 6.96
N VAL A 251 -11.95 -9.25 7.77
CA VAL A 251 -10.71 -8.52 7.43
C VAL A 251 -9.74 -9.49 6.77
N LEU A 252 -9.37 -9.17 5.54
CA LEU A 252 -8.43 -9.92 4.71
C LEU A 252 -7.10 -9.17 4.65
N ALA A 253 -5.98 -9.89 4.69
CA ALA A 253 -4.65 -9.28 4.60
C ALA A 253 -3.68 -10.17 3.83
N SER A 254 -2.74 -9.52 3.12
CA SER A 254 -1.56 -10.19 2.60
C SER A 254 -0.59 -10.55 3.75
N PRO A 255 0.21 -11.62 3.59
CA PRO A 255 1.29 -11.94 4.53
C PRO A 255 2.25 -10.78 4.82
N ARG A 256 2.59 -9.94 3.84
CA ARG A 256 3.43 -8.75 4.08
C ARG A 256 2.79 -7.70 4.99
N ALA A 257 1.46 -7.50 4.92
CA ALA A 257 0.76 -6.66 5.88
C ALA A 257 0.88 -7.21 7.30
N ILE A 258 0.63 -8.51 7.46
CA ILE A 258 0.75 -9.17 8.77
C ILE A 258 2.17 -9.02 9.33
N VAL A 259 3.20 -9.33 8.53
CA VAL A 259 4.61 -9.18 8.94
C VAL A 259 4.92 -7.73 9.34
N SER A 260 4.40 -6.74 8.61
CA SER A 260 4.61 -5.33 8.95
C SER A 260 3.99 -4.92 10.28
N TRP A 261 2.83 -5.49 10.64
CA TRP A 261 2.14 -5.20 11.89
C TRP A 261 2.88 -5.82 13.07
N VAL A 262 3.23 -7.11 12.96
CA VAL A 262 3.92 -7.85 14.03
C VAL A 262 5.35 -7.34 14.28
N ARG A 263 5.95 -6.64 13.31
CA ARG A 263 7.27 -6.00 13.45
C ARG A 263 7.23 -4.49 13.72
N GLN A 264 6.08 -3.87 13.52
CA GLN A 264 5.94 -2.41 13.39
C GLN A 264 6.89 -1.78 12.35
N ALA A 265 7.08 -2.43 11.19
CA ALA A 265 7.94 -1.90 10.14
C ALA A 265 7.43 -2.26 8.74
N ASN A 266 7.47 -1.31 7.81
CA ASN A 266 7.31 -1.59 6.37
C ASN A 266 8.66 -1.97 5.78
N THR A 267 8.71 -2.98 4.92
CA THR A 267 9.93 -3.36 4.21
C THR A 267 10.01 -2.59 2.90
N ILE A 268 11.20 -2.07 2.56
CA ILE A 268 11.41 -1.47 1.25
C ILE A 268 11.33 -2.56 0.17
N ASP A 269 10.47 -2.32 -0.82
CA ASP A 269 10.39 -3.09 -2.06
C ASP A 269 10.22 -2.12 -3.24
N VAL A 270 11.33 -1.80 -3.90
CA VAL A 270 11.34 -0.86 -5.02
C VAL A 270 10.58 -1.39 -6.25
N THR A 271 10.32 -2.69 -6.34
CA THR A 271 9.54 -3.32 -7.43
C THR A 271 8.04 -3.02 -7.32
N ARG A 272 7.61 -2.43 -6.20
CA ARG A 272 6.21 -2.10 -5.88
C ARG A 272 5.97 -0.61 -5.71
N ARG A 273 7.00 0.21 -5.93
CA ARG A 273 6.94 1.64 -5.63
C ARG A 273 5.88 2.35 -6.48
N SER A 274 5.06 3.17 -5.82
CA SER A 274 4.23 4.16 -6.50
C SER A 274 5.04 5.44 -6.78
N PRO A 275 4.52 6.39 -7.59
CA PRO A 275 5.14 7.71 -7.75
C PRO A 275 5.33 8.47 -6.42
N THR A 276 4.52 8.13 -5.42
CA THR A 276 4.48 8.76 -4.09
C THR A 276 5.10 7.87 -3.00
N TYR A 277 5.94 6.89 -3.38
CA TYR A 277 6.36 5.83 -2.47
C TYR A 277 7.12 6.36 -1.24
N GLU A 278 8.12 7.21 -1.43
CA GLU A 278 8.92 7.79 -0.35
C GLU A 278 8.05 8.66 0.59
N THR A 279 7.15 9.47 0.03
CA THR A 279 6.25 10.32 0.82
C THR A 279 5.25 9.47 1.61
N ARG A 280 4.74 8.38 1.04
CA ARG A 280 3.90 7.40 1.73
C ARG A 280 4.66 6.66 2.83
N LEU A 281 5.90 6.23 2.61
CA LEU A 281 6.72 5.61 3.64
C LEU A 281 6.89 6.53 4.87
N VAL A 282 7.18 7.81 4.63
CA VAL A 282 7.30 8.83 5.71
C VAL A 282 5.95 9.04 6.42
N LYS A 283 4.84 9.11 5.68
CA LYS A 283 3.49 9.17 6.27
C LYS A 283 3.22 7.99 7.20
N TYR A 284 3.63 6.77 6.81
CA TYR A 284 3.44 5.59 7.65
C TYR A 284 4.46 5.47 8.78
N ALA A 285 5.62 6.11 8.68
CA ALA A 285 6.51 6.36 9.82
C ALA A 285 5.81 7.19 10.91
N GLY A 286 5.04 8.22 10.52
CA GLY A 286 4.17 8.96 11.46
C GLY A 286 3.02 8.13 12.03
N ARG A 287 2.67 7.00 11.39
CA ARG A 287 1.67 6.03 11.86
C ARG A 287 2.30 4.84 12.60
N GLU A 288 3.47 5.06 13.19
CA GLU A 288 4.20 4.08 14.00
C GLU A 288 4.58 2.80 13.24
N PHE A 289 5.06 2.96 12.01
CA PHE A 289 5.75 1.92 11.24
C PHE A 289 7.13 2.39 10.82
N GLU A 290 8.18 1.78 11.37
CA GLU A 290 9.55 2.03 10.91
C GLU A 290 9.71 1.62 9.43
N ILE A 291 10.78 2.09 8.79
CA ILE A 291 11.10 1.69 7.42
C ILE A 291 12.30 0.74 7.48
N PHE A 292 12.07 -0.55 7.26
CA PHE A 292 13.13 -1.54 7.15
C PHE A 292 13.73 -1.53 5.74
N VAL A 293 15.05 -1.34 5.65
CA VAL A 293 15.80 -1.28 4.40
C VAL A 293 16.80 -2.44 4.39
N PRO A 294 16.48 -3.56 3.71
CA PRO A 294 17.41 -4.68 3.58
C PRO A 294 18.76 -4.21 3.00
N GLY A 295 19.85 -4.57 3.70
CA GLY A 295 21.21 -4.24 3.26
C GLY A 295 21.65 -2.80 3.48
N LEU A 296 20.89 -1.94 4.17
CA LEU A 296 21.29 -0.55 4.45
C LEU A 296 22.72 -0.46 5.01
N ARG A 297 23.58 0.30 4.31
CA ARG A 297 24.95 0.59 4.72
C ARG A 297 25.01 2.03 5.20
N ARG A 298 24.95 2.25 6.51
CA ARG A 298 24.93 3.61 7.08
C ARG A 298 26.29 4.30 6.98
N ASP A 299 27.37 3.53 7.10
CA ASP A 299 28.74 4.06 7.08
C ASP A 299 29.18 4.49 5.67
N ASP A 300 28.50 4.01 4.64
CA ASP A 300 28.82 4.31 3.24
C ASP A 300 28.02 5.50 2.67
N ILE A 301 27.16 6.14 3.48
CA ILE A 301 26.30 7.22 2.98
C ILE A 301 27.15 8.41 2.53
N HIS A 302 26.95 8.85 1.30
CA HIS A 302 27.69 9.97 0.74
C HIS A 302 27.40 11.28 1.51
N PRO A 303 28.43 12.06 1.91
CA PRO A 303 28.24 13.28 2.69
C PRO A 303 27.32 14.34 2.06
N ASP A 304 27.23 14.39 0.72
CA ASP A 304 26.42 15.39 0.01
C ASP A 304 24.92 15.26 0.30
N VAL A 305 24.45 14.07 0.70
CA VAL A 305 23.05 13.86 1.12
C VAL A 305 22.65 14.85 2.21
N TRP A 306 23.58 15.19 3.11
CA TRP A 306 23.32 16.05 4.26
C TRP A 306 23.34 17.55 3.91
N GLY A 307 23.91 17.94 2.77
CA GLY A 307 23.91 19.31 2.28
C GLY A 307 22.79 19.60 1.26
N ALA A 308 22.29 18.56 0.60
CA ALA A 308 21.35 18.69 -0.52
C ALA A 308 19.96 19.24 -0.12
N ARG A 309 19.36 19.96 -1.08
CA ARG A 309 17.96 20.41 -1.03
C ARG A 309 17.02 19.22 -1.26
N LEU A 310 15.93 19.15 -0.50
CA LEU A 310 14.96 18.05 -0.59
C LEU A 310 14.38 17.88 -2.00
N SER A 311 14.13 18.98 -2.72
CA SER A 311 13.61 18.95 -4.09
C SER A 311 14.53 18.27 -5.11
N ASN A 312 15.82 18.15 -4.79
CA ASN A 312 16.83 17.55 -5.67
C ASN A 312 17.09 16.09 -5.31
N LEU A 313 16.56 15.63 -4.19
CA LEU A 313 16.76 14.27 -3.68
C LEU A 313 15.60 13.36 -4.08
N ARG A 314 15.93 12.10 -4.33
CA ARG A 314 14.98 11.01 -4.59
C ARG A 314 15.43 9.74 -3.86
N GLY A 315 14.55 8.75 -3.81
CA GLY A 315 14.86 7.42 -3.30
C GLY A 315 15.40 7.40 -1.87
N LEU A 316 16.41 6.56 -1.63
CA LEU A 316 17.01 6.38 -0.31
C LEU A 316 17.62 7.68 0.24
N ALA A 317 18.24 8.50 -0.61
CA ALA A 317 18.86 9.76 -0.19
C ALA A 317 17.82 10.75 0.36
N LEU A 318 16.64 10.83 -0.26
CA LEU A 318 15.52 11.63 0.24
C LEU A 318 15.07 11.15 1.63
N LEU A 319 14.88 9.83 1.79
CA LEU A 319 14.45 9.26 3.08
C LEU A 319 15.48 9.50 4.19
N LEU A 320 16.77 9.31 3.91
CA LEU A 320 17.87 9.58 4.85
C LEU A 320 17.90 11.05 5.26
N ARG A 321 17.76 11.97 4.30
CA ARG A 321 17.74 13.40 4.57
C ARG A 321 16.53 13.80 5.43
N LEU A 322 15.36 13.23 5.16
CA LEU A 322 14.16 13.45 5.97
C LEU A 322 14.31 12.86 7.37
N GLU A 323 14.87 11.64 7.51
CA GLU A 323 15.18 11.03 8.82
C GLU A 323 16.11 11.94 9.64
N SER A 324 17.17 12.46 9.03
CA SER A 324 18.11 13.37 9.70
C SER A 324 17.41 14.63 10.21
N ARG A 325 16.57 15.27 9.38
CA ARG A 325 15.76 16.44 9.79
C ARG A 325 14.82 16.09 10.93
N TRP A 326 14.16 14.93 10.88
CA TRP A 326 13.30 14.42 11.94
C TRP A 326 14.06 14.24 13.25
N ALA A 327 15.18 13.51 13.22
CA ALA A 327 16.01 13.22 14.37
C ALA A 327 16.56 14.50 15.03
N ASN A 328 16.97 15.49 14.23
CA ASN A 328 17.42 16.79 14.73
C ASN A 328 16.28 17.57 15.41
N ARG A 329 15.04 17.49 14.89
CA ARG A 329 13.87 18.12 15.53
C ARG A 329 13.55 17.45 16.88
N LEU A 330 13.60 16.11 16.94
CA LEU A 330 13.44 15.37 18.19
C LEU A 330 14.54 15.70 19.21
N ALA A 331 15.80 15.76 18.78
CA ALA A 331 16.94 16.10 19.65
C ALA A 331 16.83 17.53 20.22
N ALA A 332 16.19 18.44 19.48
CA ALA A 332 15.84 19.79 19.95
C ALA A 332 14.60 19.83 20.88
N GLY A 333 14.09 18.69 21.33
CA GLY A 333 12.93 18.59 22.23
C GLY A 333 11.58 18.87 21.57
N ARG A 334 11.50 18.94 20.23
CA ARG A 334 10.23 19.14 19.51
C ARG A 334 9.55 17.81 19.29
N ASN A 335 8.27 17.71 19.65
CA ASN A 335 7.43 16.58 19.25
C ASN A 335 6.94 16.81 17.82
N VAL A 336 7.50 16.07 16.85
CA VAL A 336 7.24 16.29 15.41
C VAL A 336 6.84 14.98 14.76
N ASP A 337 5.70 14.99 14.08
CA ASP A 337 5.27 13.87 13.25
C ASP A 337 6.17 13.85 11.99
N PRO A 338 6.72 12.70 11.58
CA PRO A 338 7.44 12.57 10.31
C PRO A 338 6.71 13.21 9.10
N THR A 339 5.38 13.18 9.09
CA THR A 339 4.52 13.78 8.04
C THR A 339 4.68 15.31 7.95
N ASP A 340 5.00 15.98 9.05
CA ASP A 340 5.22 17.44 9.08
C ASP A 340 6.45 17.87 8.25
N LEU A 341 7.32 16.91 7.90
CA LEU A 341 8.50 17.13 7.06
C LEU A 341 8.17 17.12 5.57
N LEU A 342 7.01 16.60 5.18
CA LEU A 342 6.54 16.56 3.79
C LEU A 342 5.95 17.91 3.35
N PHE A 343 5.51 18.74 4.29
CA PHE A 343 4.89 20.04 4.04
C PHE A 343 5.50 21.15 4.91
N PRO A 344 6.79 21.48 4.76
CA PRO A 344 7.43 22.39 5.69
C PRO A 344 6.98 23.83 5.42
N GLN A 345 6.73 24.56 6.51
CA GLN A 345 6.19 25.92 6.48
C GLN A 345 7.20 26.96 5.99
N ASP A 346 8.48 26.60 5.93
CA ASP A 346 9.56 27.49 5.52
C ASP A 346 9.68 27.51 3.99
N HIS A 347 9.26 28.62 3.38
CA HIS A 347 9.26 28.86 1.93
C HIS A 347 10.65 28.87 1.27
N ASP A 348 11.74 28.83 2.04
CA ASP A 348 13.11 28.98 1.52
C ASP A 348 13.73 27.69 0.97
N ASP A 349 13.18 26.52 1.32
CA ASP A 349 13.82 25.22 1.00
C ASP A 349 12.92 24.24 0.23
N LEU A 350 11.64 24.59 0.05
CA LEU A 350 10.65 23.72 -0.56
C LEU A 350 9.85 24.45 -1.64
N GLY A 351 10.21 24.17 -2.89
CA GLY A 351 9.10 23.80 -3.77
C GLY A 351 8.39 22.58 -3.16
N PRO A 352 7.06 22.43 -3.31
CA PRO A 352 6.38 21.19 -2.92
C PRO A 352 7.23 20.03 -3.44
N ILE A 353 7.44 18.96 -2.65
CA ILE A 353 8.06 17.73 -3.17
C ILE A 353 7.21 17.35 -4.38
N ARG A 354 7.72 17.64 -5.58
CA ARG A 354 6.94 17.55 -6.81
C ARG A 354 6.98 16.09 -7.19
N ASP A 355 5.98 15.36 -6.71
CA ASP A 355 5.64 14.09 -7.33
C ASP A 355 5.25 14.39 -8.78
N TYR A 356 6.17 14.06 -9.68
CA TYR A 356 5.96 13.74 -11.10
C TYR A 356 4.72 14.35 -11.78
N ASP A 357 4.91 15.43 -12.55
CA ASP A 357 4.10 15.96 -13.68
C ASP A 357 2.54 15.92 -13.64
N VAL A 358 1.90 15.67 -12.49
CA VAL A 358 0.44 15.76 -12.34
C VAL A 358 0.09 17.03 -11.56
N PRO A 359 -0.72 17.95 -12.12
CA PRO A 359 -1.22 19.09 -11.36
C PRO A 359 -2.13 18.59 -10.23
N TYR A 360 -1.58 18.57 -9.01
CA TYR A 360 -2.30 18.14 -7.82
C TYR A 360 -3.33 19.21 -7.42
N LEU A 361 -4.61 18.85 -7.46
CA LEU A 361 -5.65 19.61 -6.78
C LEU A 361 -5.70 19.13 -5.32
N TRP A 362 -5.16 19.95 -4.41
CA TRP A 362 -5.34 19.72 -2.98
C TRP A 362 -6.74 20.15 -2.55
N ILE A 363 -7.57 19.17 -2.17
CA ILE A 363 -8.92 19.44 -1.65
C ILE A 363 -8.86 19.37 -0.12
N PRO A 364 -9.06 20.50 0.58
CA PRO A 364 -9.01 20.56 2.04
C PRO A 364 -10.15 19.78 2.70
N ILE A 365 -9.88 19.27 3.90
CA ILE A 365 -10.84 18.59 4.77
C ILE A 365 -10.82 19.28 6.14
N GLY A 366 -11.98 19.54 6.72
CA GLY A 366 -12.10 20.12 8.05
C GLY A 366 -13.38 20.91 8.27
N PRO A 367 -13.61 21.45 9.48
CA PRO A 367 -14.85 22.14 9.85
C PRO A 367 -15.14 23.39 8.99
N GLY A 368 -14.11 24.03 8.45
CA GLY A 368 -14.25 25.18 7.55
C GLY A 368 -14.61 24.82 6.10
N TRP A 369 -14.74 23.54 5.77
CA TRP A 369 -14.90 23.04 4.40
C TRP A 369 -16.16 22.16 4.26
N PRO A 370 -17.35 22.75 4.41
CA PRO A 370 -18.59 22.02 4.17
C PRO A 370 -18.69 21.61 2.69
N PRO A 371 -19.46 20.55 2.37
CA PRO A 371 -19.59 20.02 1.01
C PRO A 371 -19.88 21.08 -0.07
N GLN A 372 -20.75 22.05 0.19
CA GLN A 372 -21.02 23.14 -0.77
C GLN A 372 -19.77 23.98 -1.10
N ARG A 373 -18.90 24.24 -0.12
CA ARG A 373 -17.66 24.98 -0.32
C ARG A 373 -16.65 24.18 -1.16
N ILE A 374 -16.66 22.86 -1.03
CA ILE A 374 -15.84 21.96 -1.85
C ILE A 374 -16.28 22.03 -3.32
N ILE A 375 -17.59 21.97 -3.59
CA ILE A 375 -18.14 22.13 -4.96
C ILE A 375 -17.69 23.48 -5.55
N THR A 376 -17.88 24.56 -4.80
CA THR A 376 -17.46 25.91 -5.24
C THR A 376 -15.96 26.00 -5.49
N LEU A 377 -15.12 25.40 -4.64
CA LEU A 377 -13.67 25.38 -4.82
C LEU A 377 -13.27 24.68 -6.12
N VAL A 378 -13.75 23.44 -6.33
CA VAL A 378 -13.39 22.66 -7.51
C VAL A 378 -13.85 23.36 -8.78
N ASN A 379 -15.07 23.90 -8.79
CA ASN A 379 -15.61 24.62 -9.95
C ASN A 379 -14.84 25.92 -10.23
N ARG A 380 -14.42 26.65 -9.19
CA ARG A 380 -13.55 27.82 -9.33
C ARG A 380 -12.20 27.43 -9.91
N VAL A 381 -11.53 26.41 -9.38
CA VAL A 381 -10.23 25.93 -9.89
C VAL A 381 -10.35 25.55 -11.36
N ASN A 382 -11.41 24.84 -11.75
CA ASN A 382 -11.64 24.53 -13.16
C ASN A 382 -11.83 25.78 -14.01
N ALA A 383 -12.63 26.75 -13.58
CA ALA A 383 -12.82 28.00 -14.31
C ALA A 383 -11.49 28.77 -14.45
N ASP A 384 -10.73 28.87 -13.37
CA ASP A 384 -9.43 29.55 -13.34
C ASP A 384 -8.41 28.86 -14.24
N MET A 385 -8.43 27.53 -14.36
CA MET A 385 -7.53 26.77 -15.25
C MET A 385 -7.88 26.90 -16.74
N ASN A 386 -9.14 27.29 -17.02
CA ASN A 386 -9.78 27.27 -18.34
C ASN A 386 -10.32 28.63 -18.77
N THR A 387 -9.69 29.72 -18.32
CA THR A 387 -9.97 31.06 -18.84
C THR A 387 -9.67 31.13 -20.33
N ALA A 388 -10.29 32.08 -21.03
CA ALA A 388 -10.06 32.28 -22.47
C ALA A 388 -8.57 32.47 -22.81
N GLU A 389 -7.82 33.15 -21.94
CA GLU A 389 -6.36 33.33 -22.07
C GLU A 389 -5.61 31.99 -22.00
N LYS A 390 -5.87 31.18 -20.97
CA LYS A 390 -5.21 29.87 -20.82
C LYS A 390 -5.61 28.91 -21.94
N LEU A 391 -6.86 29.00 -22.40
CA LEU A 391 -7.32 28.24 -23.55
C LEU A 391 -6.59 28.68 -24.83
N ALA A 392 -6.35 29.97 -25.04
CA ALA A 392 -5.58 30.45 -26.20
C ALA A 392 -4.12 29.95 -26.20
N ILE A 393 -3.53 29.75 -25.01
CA ILE A 393 -2.16 29.23 -24.86
C ILE A 393 -2.10 27.72 -25.13
N HIS A 394 -2.98 26.93 -24.50
CA HIS A 394 -2.88 25.47 -24.54
C HIS A 394 -3.73 24.84 -25.66
N GLY A 395 -4.71 25.58 -26.19
CA GLY A 395 -5.69 25.14 -27.19
C GLY A 395 -6.74 24.14 -26.67
N VAL A 396 -6.68 23.74 -25.40
CA VAL A 396 -7.57 22.75 -24.79
C VAL A 396 -7.87 23.09 -23.32
N HIS A 397 -9.07 22.75 -22.83
CA HIS A 397 -9.41 22.90 -21.41
C HIS A 397 -8.68 21.86 -20.54
N ARG A 398 -8.21 22.19 -19.36
CA ARG A 398 -7.56 21.29 -18.41
C ARG A 398 -8.45 21.13 -17.19
N HIS A 399 -9.18 20.02 -17.11
CA HIS A 399 -10.04 19.71 -15.96
C HIS A 399 -9.28 18.78 -15.00
N VAL A 400 -9.06 19.24 -13.78
CA VAL A 400 -8.37 18.44 -12.74
C VAL A 400 -9.33 17.59 -11.93
N ALA A 401 -10.55 18.09 -11.72
CA ALA A 401 -11.63 17.41 -11.04
C ALA A 401 -12.97 17.92 -11.59
N PHE A 402 -14.09 17.21 -11.38
CA PHE A 402 -15.44 17.74 -11.55
C PHE A 402 -16.18 17.60 -10.23
N ALA A 403 -16.93 18.63 -9.81
CA ALA A 403 -17.69 18.57 -8.57
C ALA A 403 -19.15 18.96 -8.77
N HIS A 404 -20.05 18.17 -8.20
CA HIS A 404 -21.48 18.43 -8.23
C HIS A 404 -22.18 17.75 -7.03
N GLN A 405 -23.40 18.17 -6.73
CA GLN A 405 -24.24 17.53 -5.70
C GLN A 405 -24.86 16.20 -6.17
N SER A 406 -24.96 16.00 -7.49
CA SER A 406 -25.49 14.78 -8.10
C SER A 406 -24.34 13.89 -8.58
N VAL A 407 -24.32 12.63 -8.14
CA VAL A 407 -23.36 11.64 -8.60
C VAL A 407 -23.48 11.39 -10.10
N LEU A 408 -24.69 11.45 -10.66
CA LEU A 408 -24.91 11.24 -12.09
C LEU A 408 -24.24 12.33 -12.93
N ALA A 409 -24.27 13.58 -12.47
CA ALA A 409 -23.63 14.70 -13.15
C ALA A 409 -22.09 14.60 -13.15
N VAL A 410 -21.48 13.99 -12.13
CA VAL A 410 -20.02 13.77 -12.14
C VAL A 410 -19.62 12.51 -12.91
N LEU A 411 -20.48 11.48 -12.96
CA LEU A 411 -20.24 10.26 -13.75
C LEU A 411 -20.40 10.52 -15.25
N ASP A 412 -21.37 11.36 -15.64
CA ASP A 412 -21.57 11.82 -17.01
C ASP A 412 -21.57 13.37 -17.08
N PRO A 413 -20.38 13.99 -17.08
CA PRO A 413 -20.21 15.42 -17.05
C PRO A 413 -20.23 16.04 -18.45
N GLU A 414 -20.82 15.38 -19.47
CA GLU A 414 -21.07 16.03 -20.76
C GLU A 414 -21.84 17.35 -20.58
N GLY A 415 -22.64 17.48 -19.49
CA GLY A 415 -23.26 18.74 -19.08
C GLY A 415 -22.41 19.70 -18.22
N LEU A 416 -21.21 19.34 -17.77
CA LEU A 416 -20.35 20.20 -16.93
C LEU A 416 -19.33 21.02 -17.72
N CYS A 417 -18.92 20.57 -18.91
CA CYS A 417 -18.11 21.36 -19.84
C CYS A 417 -18.52 21.06 -21.28
N VAL A 418 -19.53 21.79 -21.75
CA VAL A 418 -20.18 21.59 -23.05
C VAL A 418 -19.26 21.99 -24.22
N ASP A 419 -18.47 23.05 -24.06
CA ASP A 419 -17.62 23.61 -25.11
C ASP A 419 -16.16 23.15 -25.01
N CYS A 420 -15.92 21.89 -24.62
CA CYS A 420 -14.57 21.36 -24.44
C CYS A 420 -13.88 21.10 -25.80
N PRO A 421 -12.81 21.84 -26.19
CA PRO A 421 -12.23 21.68 -27.52
C PRO A 421 -11.56 20.32 -27.73
N ALA A 422 -11.63 19.80 -28.94
CA ALA A 422 -10.92 18.58 -29.33
C ALA A 422 -9.40 18.86 -29.43
N ALA A 423 -8.58 17.87 -29.02
CA ALA A 423 -7.14 17.94 -29.22
C ALA A 423 -6.81 17.67 -30.69
N VAL A 424 -6.03 18.56 -31.30
CA VAL A 424 -5.58 18.43 -32.69
C VAL A 424 -4.07 18.23 -32.81
N THR A 425 -3.28 18.75 -31.86
CA THR A 425 -1.81 18.60 -31.86
C THR A 425 -1.33 17.48 -30.92
N PRO A 426 -0.15 16.88 -31.14
CA PRO A 426 0.41 15.88 -30.23
C PRO A 426 0.57 16.38 -28.78
N GLU A 427 0.87 17.67 -28.59
CA GLU A 427 0.95 18.29 -27.27
C GLU A 427 -0.41 18.36 -26.58
N GLN A 428 -1.45 18.77 -27.32
CA GLN A 428 -2.82 18.78 -26.83
C GLN A 428 -3.32 17.38 -26.48
N VAL A 429 -2.93 16.37 -27.27
CA VAL A 429 -3.23 14.96 -26.96
C VAL A 429 -2.57 14.53 -25.65
N ARG A 430 -1.30 14.89 -25.41
CA ARG A 430 -0.63 14.62 -24.13
C ARG A 430 -1.35 15.31 -22.97
N LEU A 431 -1.74 16.57 -23.13
CA LEU A 431 -2.54 17.27 -22.11
C LEU A 431 -3.89 16.58 -21.87
N HIS A 432 -4.59 16.17 -22.93
CA HIS A 432 -5.84 15.40 -22.81
C HIS A 432 -5.66 14.09 -22.05
N GLN A 433 -4.51 13.43 -22.17
CA GLN A 433 -4.19 12.22 -21.42
C GLN A 433 -3.88 12.52 -19.95
N THR A 434 -3.38 13.71 -19.61
CA THR A 434 -3.10 14.11 -18.22
C THR A 434 -4.36 14.49 -17.44
N PHE A 435 -5.28 15.21 -18.07
CA PHE A 435 -6.50 15.73 -17.44
C PHE A 435 -7.72 14.84 -17.68
N MET A 436 -8.74 14.96 -16.84
CA MET A 436 -9.98 14.19 -17.01
C MET A 436 -10.87 14.80 -18.10
N ARG A 437 -11.66 13.98 -18.79
CA ARG A 437 -12.66 14.42 -19.78
C ARG A 437 -13.87 13.49 -19.84
N GLY A 438 -14.98 14.00 -20.38
CA GLY A 438 -16.14 13.22 -20.81
C GLY A 438 -16.74 12.30 -19.73
N ARG A 439 -17.45 11.28 -20.17
CA ARG A 439 -18.01 10.22 -19.31
C ARG A 439 -16.92 9.54 -18.48
N VAL A 440 -17.31 9.02 -17.33
CA VAL A 440 -16.39 8.28 -16.45
C VAL A 440 -15.82 7.09 -17.22
N THR A 441 -14.51 6.91 -17.11
CA THR A 441 -13.80 5.77 -17.68
C THR A 441 -13.08 5.07 -16.55
N PHE A 442 -13.07 3.74 -16.59
CA PHE A 442 -12.35 2.93 -15.63
C PHE A 442 -11.03 2.48 -16.22
N ILE A 443 -9.99 2.48 -15.38
CA ILE A 443 -8.71 1.90 -15.73
C ILE A 443 -8.88 0.38 -15.72
N GLN A 444 -8.78 -0.22 -16.90
CA GLN A 444 -8.75 -1.67 -17.10
C GLN A 444 -7.32 -2.22 -17.27
N GLY A 445 -6.31 -1.33 -17.24
CA GLY A 445 -4.90 -1.72 -17.40
C GLY A 445 -4.36 -2.51 -16.20
N ASN A 446 -3.41 -3.40 -16.48
CA ASN A 446 -2.86 -4.43 -15.57
C ASN A 446 -2.32 -3.87 -14.24
N ALA A 447 -2.65 -4.51 -13.10
CA ALA A 447 -2.08 -4.14 -11.79
C ALA A 447 -0.54 -4.12 -11.80
N GLY A 448 0.07 -5.05 -12.55
CA GLY A 448 1.51 -5.06 -12.84
C GLY A 448 1.99 -3.92 -13.73
N GLN A 449 1.17 -3.32 -14.60
CA GLN A 449 1.55 -2.21 -15.49
C GLN A 449 1.67 -0.83 -14.81
N GLN A 450 1.52 -0.71 -13.49
CA GLN A 450 2.22 0.38 -12.79
C GLN A 450 3.75 0.31 -13.03
N LEU A 451 4.28 -0.83 -13.49
CA LEU A 451 5.63 -0.99 -14.02
C LEU A 451 5.85 -0.45 -15.46
N PHE A 452 4.80 -0.19 -16.25
CA PHE A 452 4.94 0.06 -17.70
C PHE A 452 4.17 1.25 -18.29
N HIS A 453 3.05 1.69 -17.71
CA HIS A 453 2.27 2.82 -18.24
C HIS A 453 2.32 4.05 -17.32
N GLY A 454 3.51 4.59 -17.24
CA GLY A 454 3.77 6.00 -17.01
C GLY A 454 5.05 6.33 -17.78
N SER A 455 5.26 7.58 -18.16
CA SER A 455 6.50 8.08 -18.77
C SER A 455 7.70 8.01 -17.79
N PHE A 456 7.91 6.86 -17.14
CA PHE A 456 8.81 6.70 -16.01
C PHE A 456 9.70 5.49 -16.24
N ASN A 457 10.99 5.76 -16.46
CA ASN A 457 12.05 4.75 -16.47
C ASN A 457 11.89 3.85 -15.23
N PRO A 458 11.87 2.52 -15.39
CA PRO A 458 11.96 1.61 -14.24
C PRO A 458 13.24 1.94 -13.47
N THR A 459 13.10 2.52 -12.28
CA THR A 459 14.22 2.78 -11.36
C THR A 459 14.59 1.47 -10.72
N THR A 460 15.78 0.98 -11.06
CA THR A 460 16.39 -0.20 -10.42
C THR A 460 16.70 0.09 -8.95
N VAL A 461 17.02 -0.93 -8.15
CA VAL A 461 17.60 -0.73 -6.80
C VAL A 461 18.82 0.20 -6.88
N GLY A 462 19.58 0.12 -7.98
CA GLY A 462 20.69 1.03 -8.25
C GLY A 462 20.25 2.48 -8.34
N ASP A 463 19.30 2.79 -9.23
CA ASP A 463 18.79 4.15 -9.40
C ASP A 463 18.14 4.70 -8.11
N TRP A 464 17.52 3.84 -7.29
CA TRP A 464 16.91 4.24 -6.01
C TRP A 464 17.95 4.58 -4.93
N THR A 465 19.14 3.99 -5.01
CA THR A 465 20.24 4.16 -4.05
C THR A 465 21.37 5.06 -4.55
N GLU A 466 21.35 5.41 -5.83
CA GLU A 466 22.42 6.13 -6.53
C GLU A 466 22.87 7.39 -5.77
N GLN A 467 21.93 8.26 -5.42
CA GLN A 467 22.21 9.51 -4.71
C GLN A 467 22.68 9.30 -3.26
N ALA A 468 22.38 8.13 -2.66
CA ALA A 468 22.79 7.84 -1.29
C ALA A 468 24.24 7.35 -1.22
N TYR A 469 24.75 6.73 -2.29
CA TYR A 469 26.03 6.01 -2.32
C TYR A 469 26.95 6.37 -3.50
N ASN A 470 26.69 7.47 -4.22
CA ASN A 470 27.38 7.88 -5.46
C ASN A 470 27.52 6.73 -6.48
N GLY A 471 26.42 6.04 -6.78
CA GLY A 471 26.39 4.97 -7.79
C GLY A 471 26.76 3.57 -7.29
N THR A 472 27.13 3.39 -6.01
CA THR A 472 27.34 2.05 -5.44
C THR A 472 26.00 1.45 -4.99
N THR A 473 25.51 0.42 -5.68
CA THR A 473 24.18 -0.16 -5.38
C THR A 473 24.16 -0.95 -4.06
N LEU A 474 22.98 -1.17 -3.49
CA LEU A 474 22.82 -2.26 -2.52
C LEU A 474 23.13 -3.59 -3.22
N ALA A 475 23.68 -4.57 -2.49
CA ALA A 475 23.83 -5.91 -3.04
C ALA A 475 22.44 -6.42 -3.39
N ASN A 476 22.22 -6.80 -4.66
CA ASN A 476 20.97 -7.45 -5.04
C ASN A 476 20.82 -8.70 -4.19
N VAL A 477 19.78 -8.77 -3.37
CA VAL A 477 19.29 -10.06 -2.89
C VAL A 477 18.75 -10.75 -4.14
N PRO A 478 19.32 -11.89 -4.59
CA PRO A 478 18.78 -12.59 -5.73
C PRO A 478 17.33 -12.93 -5.45
N ALA A 479 16.43 -12.62 -6.38
CA ALA A 479 15.11 -13.23 -6.34
C ALA A 479 15.33 -14.76 -6.41
N PRO A 480 14.81 -15.57 -5.47
CA PRO A 480 14.89 -17.01 -5.60
C PRO A 480 14.23 -17.45 -6.91
N ASP A 481 14.87 -18.41 -7.57
CA ASP A 481 14.47 -18.93 -8.86
C ASP A 481 13.05 -19.52 -8.79
N VAL A 482 12.20 -19.18 -9.77
CA VAL A 482 10.82 -19.69 -9.88
C VAL A 482 10.84 -21.21 -10.04
N ALA A 483 11.82 -21.77 -10.75
CA ALA A 483 11.98 -23.21 -10.92
C ALA A 483 12.21 -23.94 -9.58
N PHE A 484 12.93 -23.29 -8.65
CA PHE A 484 13.20 -23.84 -7.33
C PHE A 484 11.96 -23.81 -6.42
N LEU A 485 11.08 -22.81 -6.57
CA LEU A 485 9.81 -22.77 -5.85
C LEU A 485 8.83 -23.81 -6.36
N GLU A 486 8.78 -24.06 -7.67
CA GLU A 486 7.99 -25.15 -8.25
C GLU A 486 8.45 -26.53 -7.72
N GLU A 487 9.77 -26.73 -7.57
CA GLU A 487 10.35 -27.95 -6.99
C GLU A 487 10.05 -28.07 -5.48
N ALA A 488 10.12 -26.96 -4.73
CA ALA A 488 9.75 -26.92 -3.31
C ALA A 488 8.24 -27.14 -3.09
N LEU A 489 7.39 -26.70 -4.01
CA LEU A 489 5.94 -26.91 -3.97
C LEU A 489 5.55 -28.36 -4.29
N GLN A 490 6.24 -29.01 -5.23
CA GLN A 490 6.08 -30.45 -5.49
C GLN A 490 6.39 -31.29 -4.24
N LEU A 491 7.41 -30.92 -3.46
CA LEU A 491 7.77 -31.59 -2.20
C LEU A 491 6.74 -31.41 -1.07
N VAL A 492 5.89 -30.37 -1.14
CA VAL A 492 4.85 -30.08 -0.14
C VAL A 492 3.54 -30.83 -0.45
N ASP A 493 3.23 -31.08 -1.72
CA ASP A 493 2.02 -31.81 -2.15
C ASP A 493 2.09 -33.32 -1.85
N GLU A 494 3.28 -33.89 -1.58
CA GLU A 494 3.44 -35.31 -1.17
C GLU A 494 3.09 -35.57 0.32
N GLY A 495 2.78 -34.52 1.09
CA GLY A 495 2.32 -34.61 2.48
C GLY A 495 3.41 -34.94 3.52
N PRO A 496 3.14 -34.75 4.83
CA PRO A 496 4.15 -34.84 5.90
C PRO A 496 4.71 -36.25 6.18
N VAL A 497 4.30 -37.25 5.40
CA VAL A 497 4.56 -38.69 5.67
C VAL A 497 5.52 -39.31 4.63
N ALA A 498 5.78 -38.65 3.49
CA ALA A 498 6.73 -39.16 2.49
C ALA A 498 8.21 -38.91 2.87
N LEU A 499 8.49 -38.00 3.81
CA LEU A 499 9.86 -37.70 4.28
C LEU A 499 10.48 -38.78 5.19
N ALA A 500 9.80 -39.92 5.39
CA ALA A 500 10.25 -40.99 6.29
C ALA A 500 10.68 -42.30 5.60
N LEU A 501 10.57 -42.47 4.28
CA LEU A 501 10.84 -43.78 3.66
C LEU A 501 11.50 -43.67 2.28
N ASP A 502 12.84 -43.62 2.26
CA ASP A 502 13.59 -44.60 1.48
C ASP A 502 15.00 -44.80 2.08
N LEU A 503 15.10 -45.80 2.97
CA LEU A 503 16.33 -46.27 3.58
C LEU A 503 17.04 -47.22 2.61
N ASN A 504 17.59 -46.73 1.49
CA ASN A 504 18.57 -47.49 0.71
C ASN A 504 19.54 -46.58 -0.08
N GLY A 505 20.34 -45.85 0.68
CA GLY A 505 21.76 -45.63 0.38
C GLY A 505 22.14 -45.02 -0.97
N THR A 506 22.19 -43.69 -1.05
CA THR A 506 23.36 -42.96 -1.59
C THR A 506 23.28 -41.47 -1.23
N VAL A 507 24.40 -40.93 -0.74
CA VAL A 507 24.70 -39.52 -0.37
C VAL A 507 24.17 -39.04 1.01
N PRO A 508 25.02 -38.47 1.90
CA PRO A 508 24.66 -38.21 3.28
C PRO A 508 24.03 -36.82 3.48
N PHE A 509 22.73 -36.77 3.82
CA PHE A 509 22.11 -35.57 4.40
C PHE A 509 21.56 -35.90 5.78
N ARG A 510 22.29 -35.50 6.82
CA ARG A 510 21.81 -35.38 8.19
C ARG A 510 21.84 -33.90 8.57
N ALA A 511 20.66 -33.31 8.80
CA ALA A 511 20.39 -32.46 9.96
C ALA A 511 18.95 -31.93 9.90
N PHE A 512 18.02 -32.71 10.44
CA PHE A 512 16.95 -32.13 11.25
C PHE A 512 17.39 -32.24 12.71
N ALA A 513 17.05 -31.22 13.49
CA ALA A 513 17.35 -31.01 14.92
C ALA A 513 18.64 -30.24 15.24
N LEU A 514 18.42 -29.16 16.00
CA LEU A 514 19.36 -28.25 16.66
C LEU A 514 19.96 -27.17 15.74
N GLY A 515 19.62 -25.93 16.09
CA GLY A 515 19.77 -24.75 15.26
C GLY A 515 21.20 -24.52 14.75
N LEU A 516 21.32 -24.35 13.45
CA LEU A 516 22.44 -23.67 12.81
C LEU A 516 21.90 -22.79 11.68
N GLN A 517 22.56 -21.64 11.54
CA GLN A 517 22.10 -20.40 10.91
C GLN A 517 21.89 -20.49 9.39
N ALA A 518 21.01 -19.62 8.87
CA ALA A 518 20.77 -19.34 7.45
C ALA A 518 22.06 -19.07 6.62
N HIS A 519 23.17 -18.74 7.29
CA HIS A 519 24.50 -18.66 6.68
C HIS A 519 25.00 -20.00 6.08
N PHE A 520 24.56 -21.17 6.58
CA PHE A 520 24.95 -22.47 6.02
C PHE A 520 24.27 -22.74 4.67
N LEU A 521 23.00 -22.32 4.51
CA LEU A 521 22.30 -22.39 3.24
C LEU A 521 22.93 -21.42 2.23
N ALA A 522 23.22 -20.17 2.63
CA ALA A 522 23.91 -19.19 1.78
C ALA A 522 25.33 -19.61 1.36
N TRP A 523 26.08 -20.30 2.24
CA TRP A 523 27.40 -20.87 1.92
C TRP A 523 27.29 -22.08 0.98
N LEU A 524 26.26 -22.94 1.14
CA LEU A 524 25.97 -24.05 0.22
C LEU A 524 25.55 -23.55 -1.17
N PHE A 525 24.79 -22.44 -1.25
CA PHE A 525 24.44 -21.74 -2.50
C PHE A 525 25.66 -21.18 -3.26
N GLN A 526 26.72 -20.76 -2.55
CA GLN A 526 27.97 -20.28 -3.17
C GLN A 526 28.87 -21.42 -3.69
N LEU A 527 28.88 -22.58 -3.01
CA LEU A 527 29.69 -23.74 -3.40
C LEU A 527 29.16 -24.47 -4.65
N LEU A 528 27.84 -24.52 -4.83
CA LEU A 528 27.21 -25.15 -5.99
C LEU A 528 27.34 -24.32 -7.28
N ALA A 529 27.43 -22.99 -7.17
CA ALA A 529 27.67 -22.10 -8.32
C ALA A 529 29.12 -22.15 -8.85
N ILE A 530 30.08 -22.62 -8.04
CA ILE A 530 31.48 -22.77 -8.44
C ILE A 530 31.71 -24.12 -9.15
N PHE A 531 30.88 -25.14 -8.90
CA PHE A 531 31.04 -26.47 -9.49
C PHE A 531 30.39 -26.65 -10.88
N THR A 532 29.52 -25.74 -11.32
CA THR A 532 28.85 -25.81 -12.64
C THR A 532 29.59 -25.08 -13.77
N ALA A 533 30.80 -24.55 -13.52
CA ALA A 533 31.67 -23.99 -14.56
C ALA A 533 32.79 -24.96 -15.03
N GLN A 534 32.81 -26.21 -14.54
CA GLN A 534 33.70 -27.25 -15.04
C GLN A 534 32.98 -28.60 -15.17
N ARG A 535 32.15 -28.72 -16.21
CA ARG A 535 31.96 -29.94 -17.01
C ARG A 535 30.86 -29.71 -18.05
N ALA A 536 31.29 -29.63 -19.31
CA ALA A 536 30.53 -30.15 -20.43
C ALA A 536 30.34 -31.67 -20.28
#